data_AF-A0A497GWH5-F1
#
_entry.id   AF-A0A497GWH5-F1
#
_cell.length_a   1.000
_cell.length_b   1.000
_cell.length_c   1.000
_cell.angle_alpha   90.00
_cell.angle_beta   90.00
_cell.angle_gamma   90.00
#
_symmetry.space_group_name_H-M   'P 1'
#
loop_
_entity.id
_entity.type
_entity.pdbx_description
1 polymer ?
#
loop_
_entity_poly.entity_id
_entity_poly.type
_entity_poly.pdbx_seq_one_letter_code
_entity_poly.pdbx_strand_id
1 'polypeptide(L)'
;MRVRAKKLFGGDIEGEALVSRDPINFYLADPETGVYLEKNHSLGGKSLSGKVLIIPSGKGSSVVQLDGLYQLARHNNAPRAVIANVADAVLVSACVVVGVTLVHKPEKDLTRILRDGDWVIIKGDDIILGERNAVLDH
;
A
#
# COMPACT_ATOMS: atom_id res chain seq x y z
N MET A 1 -2.56 -13.94 12.12
CA MET A 1 -1.37 -13.36 12.82
C MET A 1 -1.62 -11.89 13.09
N ARG A 2 -1.09 -11.31 14.17
CA ARG A 2 -1.14 -9.86 14.45
C ARG A 2 0.27 -9.27 14.48
N VAL A 3 0.46 -8.11 13.86
CA VAL A 3 1.72 -7.35 13.82
C VAL A 3 1.40 -5.90 14.13
N ARG A 4 2.10 -5.28 15.08
CA ARG A 4 1.89 -3.84 15.32
C ARG A 4 2.71 -3.00 14.36
N ALA A 5 2.21 -1.81 14.08
CA ALA A 5 2.85 -0.80 13.29
C ALA A 5 2.41 0.58 13.78
N LYS A 6 2.93 1.64 13.18
CA LYS A 6 2.47 3.01 13.44
C LYS A 6 1.56 3.48 12.30
N LYS A 7 0.28 3.68 12.56
CA LYS A 7 -0.59 4.33 11.57
C LYS A 7 -0.28 5.82 11.53
N LEU A 8 0.07 6.34 10.35
CA LEU A 8 0.39 7.75 10.16
C LEU A 8 -0.83 8.54 9.70
N PHE A 9 -1.70 7.93 8.90
CA PHE A 9 -2.88 8.58 8.35
C PHE A 9 -3.95 7.55 7.95
N GLY A 10 -5.21 7.96 7.95
CA GLY A 10 -6.34 7.17 7.46
C GLY A 10 -7.08 6.37 8.54
N GLY A 11 -8.00 5.54 8.07
CA GLY A 11 -8.94 4.79 8.91
C GLY A 11 -8.55 3.33 9.09
N ASP A 12 -9.51 2.57 9.60
CA ASP A 12 -9.44 1.11 9.58
C ASP A 12 -9.91 0.62 8.22
N ILE A 13 -9.22 -0.36 7.66
CA ILE A 13 -9.42 -0.78 6.27
C ILE A 13 -9.00 -2.24 6.12
N GLU A 14 -9.64 -2.94 5.20
CA GLU A 14 -9.24 -4.29 4.83
C GLU A 14 -9.16 -4.44 3.31
N GLY A 15 -8.36 -5.41 2.87
CA GLY A 15 -8.26 -5.75 1.48
C GLY A 15 -7.18 -6.78 1.20
N GLU A 16 -7.09 -7.11 -0.08
CA GLU A 16 -6.13 -8.06 -0.59
C GLU A 16 -4.73 -7.41 -0.68
N ALA A 17 -3.73 -8.10 -0.16
CA ALA A 17 -2.35 -7.69 -0.21
C ALA A 17 -1.82 -7.72 -1.65
N LEU A 18 -1.08 -6.67 -1.99
CA LEU A 18 -0.18 -6.66 -3.13
C LEU A 18 1.22 -6.32 -2.61
N VAL A 19 2.16 -7.25 -2.77
CA VAL A 19 3.47 -7.20 -2.12
C VAL A 19 4.55 -6.85 -3.13
N SER A 20 5.27 -5.77 -2.83
CA SER A 20 6.48 -5.38 -3.53
C SER A 20 7.70 -5.67 -2.66
N ARG A 21 8.75 -6.21 -3.28
CA ARG A 21 10.09 -6.30 -2.66
C ARG A 21 10.97 -5.10 -3.02
N ASP A 22 10.49 -4.28 -3.96
CA ASP A 22 11.19 -3.11 -4.48
C ASP A 22 10.48 -1.83 -4.03
N PRO A 23 11.21 -0.71 -3.86
CA PRO A 23 10.60 0.59 -3.59
C PRO A 23 9.72 1.08 -4.75
N ILE A 24 8.55 1.61 -4.44
CA ILE A 24 7.56 1.99 -5.46
C ILE A 24 7.67 3.47 -5.85
N ASN A 25 7.47 3.77 -7.15
CA ASN A 25 7.14 5.11 -7.64
C ASN A 25 5.77 5.07 -8.31
N PHE A 26 4.76 5.71 -7.70
CA PHE A 26 3.38 5.68 -8.25
C PHE A 26 3.27 6.27 -9.65
N TYR A 27 4.19 7.14 -10.07
CA TYR A 27 4.21 7.70 -11.44
C TYR A 27 4.48 6.63 -12.51
N LEU A 28 5.02 5.47 -12.12
CA LEU A 28 5.29 4.36 -13.02
C LEU A 28 4.12 3.37 -13.11
N ALA A 29 2.96 3.73 -12.56
CA ALA A 29 1.71 3.03 -12.81
C ALA A 29 0.92 3.75 -13.90
N ASP A 30 0.30 2.98 -14.79
CA ASP A 30 -0.67 3.50 -15.74
C ASP A 30 -1.91 4.00 -14.97
N PRO A 31 -2.30 5.29 -15.10
CA PRO A 31 -3.41 5.83 -14.33
C PRO A 31 -4.76 5.16 -14.62
N GLU A 32 -5.03 4.80 -15.87
CA GLU A 32 -6.33 4.31 -16.33
C GLU A 32 -6.59 2.85 -15.95
N THR A 33 -5.53 2.05 -15.83
CA THR A 33 -5.61 0.62 -15.52
C THR A 33 -5.08 0.27 -14.13
N GLY A 34 -4.30 1.17 -13.52
CA GLY A 34 -3.57 0.94 -12.28
C GLY A 34 -2.38 -0.01 -12.43
N VAL A 35 -2.06 -0.46 -13.64
CA VAL A 35 -1.01 -1.45 -13.89
C VAL A 35 0.38 -0.82 -13.74
N TYR A 36 1.24 -1.44 -12.94
CA TYR A 36 2.61 -1.00 -12.78
C TYR A 36 3.45 -1.35 -14.03
N LEU A 37 4.11 -0.36 -14.62
CA LEU A 37 4.73 -0.45 -15.95
C LEU A 37 6.23 -0.83 -15.92
N GLU A 38 6.89 -0.72 -14.77
CA GLU A 38 8.32 -1.01 -14.64
C GLU A 38 8.56 -2.54 -14.75
N LYS A 39 9.07 -3.00 -15.91
CA LYS A 39 9.22 -4.43 -16.24
C LYS A 39 10.08 -5.23 -15.27
N ASN A 40 11.12 -4.62 -14.71
CA ASN A 40 12.06 -5.29 -13.80
C ASN A 40 11.66 -5.15 -12.32
N HIS A 41 10.49 -4.57 -12.04
CA HIS A 41 9.97 -4.41 -10.69
C HIS A 41 9.10 -5.60 -10.31
N SER A 42 9.09 -5.97 -9.03
CA SER A 42 8.23 -7.03 -8.47
C SER A 42 6.71 -6.81 -8.65
N LEU A 43 6.31 -5.59 -9.01
CA LEU A 43 4.92 -5.22 -9.33
C LEU A 43 4.63 -5.15 -10.83
N GLY A 44 5.64 -5.31 -11.70
CA GLY A 44 5.48 -5.18 -13.15
C GLY A 44 4.31 -6.02 -13.68
N GLY A 45 3.36 -5.38 -14.36
CA GLY A 45 2.16 -6.01 -14.90
C GLY A 45 1.01 -6.24 -13.90
N LYS A 46 1.16 -5.84 -12.62
CA LYS A 46 0.13 -5.98 -11.59
C LYS A 46 -0.61 -4.65 -11.38
N SER A 47 -1.91 -4.72 -11.10
CA SER A 47 -2.72 -3.53 -10.80
C SER A 47 -2.69 -3.18 -9.32
N LEU A 48 -2.50 -1.90 -9.00
CA LEU A 48 -2.52 -1.35 -7.64
C LEU A 48 -3.95 -1.12 -7.12
N SER A 49 -4.94 -1.15 -8.02
CA SER A 49 -6.31 -0.70 -7.75
C SER A 49 -6.97 -1.45 -6.60
N GLY A 50 -7.37 -0.72 -5.56
CA GLY A 50 -8.10 -1.24 -4.41
C GLY A 50 -7.32 -2.20 -3.49
N LYS A 51 -6.03 -2.43 -3.75
CA LYS A 51 -5.18 -3.34 -2.97
C LYS A 51 -4.65 -2.69 -1.69
N VAL A 52 -4.26 -3.52 -0.73
CA VAL A 52 -3.41 -3.13 0.38
C VAL A 52 -1.96 -3.34 -0.06
N LEU A 53 -1.30 -2.25 -0.40
CA LEU A 53 0.04 -2.29 -0.96
C LEU A 53 1.09 -2.43 0.15
N ILE A 54 1.91 -3.47 0.09
CA ILE A 54 2.98 -3.76 1.06
C ILE A 54 4.33 -3.48 0.39
N ILE A 55 5.07 -2.50 0.87
CA ILE A 55 6.31 -2.03 0.23
C ILE A 55 7.45 -1.84 1.24
N PRO A 56 8.72 -1.93 0.82
CA PRO A 56 9.83 -1.54 1.68
C PRO A 56 9.83 -0.01 1.91
N SER A 57 9.66 0.78 0.85
CA SER A 57 9.60 2.25 0.90
C SER A 57 9.04 2.84 -0.40
N GLY A 58 8.82 4.15 -0.41
CA GLY A 58 8.67 4.91 -1.65
C GLY A 58 10.02 5.20 -2.32
N LYS A 59 10.00 5.62 -3.59
CA LYS A 59 11.14 6.21 -4.32
C LYS A 59 10.69 7.32 -5.26
N GLY A 60 11.53 8.31 -5.51
CA GLY A 60 11.23 9.45 -6.39
C GLY A 60 11.03 10.75 -5.62
N SER A 61 10.77 11.83 -6.35
CA SER A 61 10.57 13.17 -5.77
C SER A 61 9.16 13.37 -5.24
N SER A 62 8.96 14.41 -4.41
CA SER A 62 7.65 14.80 -3.88
C SER A 62 6.59 14.95 -4.96
N VAL A 63 6.96 15.57 -6.08
CA VAL A 63 6.05 15.86 -7.20
C VAL A 63 5.62 14.57 -7.90
N VAL A 64 6.55 13.69 -8.25
CA VAL A 64 6.20 12.48 -9.03
C VAL A 64 5.43 11.47 -8.20
N GLN A 65 5.75 11.35 -6.90
CA GLN A 65 5.02 10.48 -5.98
C GLN A 65 3.58 10.96 -5.79
N LEU A 66 3.41 12.25 -5.52
CA LEU A 66 2.09 12.85 -5.36
C LEU A 66 1.28 12.79 -6.66
N ASP A 67 1.86 13.21 -7.79
CA ASP A 67 1.18 13.25 -9.09
C ASP A 67 0.75 11.84 -9.52
N GLY A 68 1.65 10.85 -9.44
CA GLY A 68 1.31 9.47 -9.77
C GLY A 68 0.17 8.91 -8.92
N LEU A 69 0.24 9.09 -7.60
CA LEU A 69 -0.81 8.61 -6.70
C LEU A 69 -2.14 9.34 -6.91
N TYR A 70 -2.08 10.65 -7.17
CA TYR A 70 -3.24 11.49 -7.44
C TYR A 70 -3.94 11.07 -8.74
N GLN A 71 -3.18 10.82 -9.81
CA GLN A 71 -3.72 10.37 -11.09
C GLN A 71 -4.37 9.00 -10.95
N LEU A 72 -3.72 8.04 -10.26
CA LEU A 72 -4.35 6.77 -9.93
C LEU A 72 -5.68 6.95 -9.19
N ALA A 73 -5.75 7.83 -8.19
CA ALA A 73 -6.97 8.06 -7.43
C ALA A 73 -8.09 8.67 -8.31
N ARG A 74 -7.76 9.62 -9.18
CA ARG A 74 -8.73 10.23 -10.11
C ARG A 74 -9.35 9.22 -11.07
N HIS A 75 -8.62 8.17 -11.41
CA HIS A 75 -9.08 7.08 -12.25
C HIS A 75 -9.60 5.86 -11.46
N ASN A 76 -9.81 6.00 -10.14
CA ASN A 76 -10.26 4.93 -9.24
C ASN A 76 -9.32 3.71 -9.19
N ASN A 77 -8.03 3.92 -9.42
CA ASN A 77 -6.98 2.90 -9.45
C ASN A 77 -5.93 3.06 -8.35
N ALA A 78 -6.15 3.95 -7.39
CA ALA A 78 -5.29 4.06 -6.23
C ALA A 78 -5.36 2.79 -5.35
N PRO A 79 -4.26 2.44 -4.67
CA PRO A 79 -4.33 1.45 -3.60
C PRO A 79 -5.22 1.97 -2.48
N ARG A 80 -5.88 1.05 -1.78
CA ARG A 80 -6.76 1.37 -0.66
C ARG A 80 -5.97 1.73 0.60
N ALA A 81 -4.79 1.14 0.74
CA ALA A 81 -3.84 1.42 1.80
C ALA A 81 -2.42 1.12 1.35
N VAL A 82 -1.45 1.75 2.02
CA VAL A 82 -0.02 1.49 1.89
C VAL A 82 0.54 1.14 3.26
N ILE A 83 1.18 -0.02 3.36
CA ILE A 83 1.99 -0.42 4.50
C ILE A 83 3.45 -0.40 4.05
N ALA A 84 4.21 0.53 4.62
CA ALA A 84 5.62 0.70 4.30
C ALA A 84 6.52 0.33 5.49
N ASN A 85 7.59 -0.44 5.25
CA ASN A 85 8.63 -0.65 6.27
C ASN A 85 9.21 0.69 6.71
N VAL A 86 9.51 1.56 5.74
CA VAL A 86 9.89 2.95 5.97
C VAL A 86 9.11 3.86 5.01
N ALA A 87 8.42 4.84 5.58
CA ALA A 87 7.73 5.90 4.86
C ALA A 87 8.53 7.18 5.08
N ASP A 88 9.04 7.76 4.00
CA ASP A 88 9.65 9.08 4.02
C ASP A 88 8.57 10.19 4.00
N ALA A 89 8.99 11.43 4.23
CA ALA A 89 8.07 12.57 4.22
C ALA A 89 7.36 12.75 2.88
N VAL A 90 7.98 12.31 1.78
CA VAL A 90 7.41 12.36 0.44
C VAL A 90 6.20 11.44 0.34
N LEU A 91 6.36 10.15 0.65
CA LEU A 91 5.29 9.16 0.65
C LEU A 91 4.17 9.56 1.62
N VAL A 92 4.54 10.04 2.81
CA VAL A 92 3.57 10.53 3.80
C VAL A 92 2.72 11.66 3.23
N SER A 93 3.35 12.69 2.65
CA SER A 93 2.62 13.81 2.07
C SER A 93 1.70 13.39 0.92
N ALA A 94 2.16 12.49 0.04
CA ALA A 94 1.36 11.97 -1.07
C ALA A 94 0.10 11.23 -0.57
N CYS A 95 0.27 10.29 0.36
CA CYS A 95 -0.85 9.52 0.92
C CYS A 95 -1.87 10.42 1.65
N VAL A 96 -1.39 11.40 2.42
CA VAL A 96 -2.26 12.35 3.14
C VAL A 96 -3.08 13.21 2.18
N VAL A 97 -2.45 13.77 1.14
CA VAL A 97 -3.13 14.63 0.18
C VAL A 97 -4.17 13.85 -0.64
N VAL A 98 -3.85 12.63 -1.03
CA VAL A 98 -4.73 11.80 -1.88
C VAL A 98 -5.82 11.07 -1.06
N GLY A 99 -5.61 10.89 0.25
CA GLY A 99 -6.57 10.19 1.11
C GLY A 99 -6.35 8.67 1.19
N VAL A 100 -5.12 8.20 0.98
CA VAL A 100 -4.76 6.78 1.07
C VAL A 100 -4.26 6.45 2.47
N THR A 101 -4.84 5.44 3.13
CA THR A 101 -4.41 5.01 4.47
C THR A 101 -2.93 4.61 4.45
N LEU A 102 -2.13 5.13 5.39
CA LEU A 102 -0.69 4.90 5.45
C LEU A 102 -0.27 4.38 6.81
N VAL A 103 0.41 3.24 6.79
CA VAL A 103 0.99 2.58 7.96
C VAL A 103 2.51 2.46 7.77
N HIS A 104 3.24 2.64 8.85
CA HIS A 104 4.69 2.78 8.88
C HIS A 104 5.33 1.88 9.94
N LYS A 105 6.53 1.35 9.65
CA LYS A 105 7.34 0.56 10.59
C LYS A 105 6.54 -0.54 11.29
N PRO A 106 6.02 -1.53 10.54
CA PRO A 106 5.57 -2.76 11.16
C PRO A 106 6.74 -3.40 11.93
N GLU A 107 6.43 -4.00 13.08
CA GLU A 107 7.39 -4.70 13.94
C GLU A 107 8.08 -5.88 13.23
N LYS A 108 7.52 -6.33 12.11
CA LYS A 108 8.06 -7.36 11.23
C LYS A 108 8.07 -6.86 9.79
N ASP A 109 9.06 -7.25 9.01
CA ASP A 109 9.12 -6.98 7.57
C ASP A 109 8.03 -7.80 6.83
N LEU A 110 6.89 -7.16 6.59
CA LEU A 110 5.74 -7.81 5.96
C LEU A 110 6.00 -8.15 4.49
N THR A 111 6.95 -7.50 3.82
CA THR A 111 7.32 -7.82 2.42
C THR A 111 7.92 -9.23 2.27
N ARG A 112 8.40 -9.81 3.39
CA ARG A 112 8.96 -11.17 3.45
C ARG A 112 7.99 -12.22 3.97
N ILE A 113 6.90 -11.78 4.59
CA ILE A 113 5.94 -12.66 5.27
C ILE A 113 4.69 -12.85 4.42
N LEU A 114 4.21 -11.78 3.80
CA LEU A 114 3.01 -11.77 2.99
C LEU A 114 3.30 -12.19 1.54
N ARG A 115 2.24 -12.67 0.90
CA ARG A 115 2.16 -12.94 -0.53
C ARG A 115 1.01 -12.16 -1.14
N ASP A 116 1.08 -11.95 -2.45
CA ASP A 116 -0.04 -11.41 -3.20
C ASP A 116 -1.29 -12.28 -2.97
N GLY A 117 -2.43 -11.66 -2.71
CA GLY A 117 -3.69 -12.38 -2.44
C GLY A 117 -4.03 -12.56 -0.96
N ASP A 118 -3.06 -12.41 -0.04
CA ASP A 118 -3.33 -12.53 1.40
C ASP A 118 -4.31 -11.44 1.87
N TRP A 119 -5.26 -11.77 2.76
CA TRP A 119 -6.17 -10.77 3.31
C TRP A 119 -5.54 -10.04 4.50
N VAL A 120 -5.54 -8.71 4.41
CA VAL A 120 -4.94 -7.82 5.40
C VAL A 120 -6.00 -6.88 5.95
N ILE A 121 -6.07 -6.78 7.27
CA ILE A 121 -6.93 -5.84 7.99
C ILE A 121 -6.01 -4.91 8.79
N ILE A 122 -6.19 -3.61 8.60
CA ILE A 122 -5.55 -2.56 9.40
C ILE A 122 -6.61 -2.04 10.36
N LYS A 123 -6.37 -2.18 11.68
CA LYS A 123 -7.27 -1.73 12.73
C LYS A 123 -6.47 -0.99 13.80
N GLY A 124 -6.67 0.32 13.93
CA GLY A 124 -5.81 1.16 14.77
C GLY A 124 -4.35 1.07 14.32
N ASP A 125 -3.48 0.66 15.24
CA ASP A 125 -2.04 0.43 15.03
C ASP A 125 -1.72 -1.06 14.76
N ASP A 126 -2.73 -1.89 14.55
CA ASP A 126 -2.58 -3.32 14.32
C ASP A 126 -2.81 -3.69 12.86
N ILE A 127 -1.94 -4.55 12.36
CA ILE A 127 -2.08 -5.26 11.09
C ILE A 127 -2.41 -6.71 11.42
N ILE A 128 -3.61 -7.13 11.03
CA ILE A 128 -4.13 -8.47 11.26
C ILE A 128 -4.15 -9.20 9.92
N LEU A 129 -3.51 -10.37 9.90
CA LEU A 129 -3.48 -11.28 8.76
C LEU A 129 -4.46 -12.42 9.02
N GLY A 130 -5.37 -12.65 8.09
CA GLY A 130 -6.40 -13.68 8.24
C GLY A 130 -7.04 -14.07 6.90
N GLU A 131 -8.08 -14.88 6.98
CA GLU A 131 -8.95 -15.17 5.84
C GLU A 131 -10.11 -14.17 5.80
N ARG A 132 -10.66 -13.91 4.61
CA ARG A 132 -11.76 -12.97 4.37
C ARG A 132 -13.01 -13.22 5.25
N ASN A 133 -13.13 -14.41 5.85
CA ASN A 133 -14.26 -14.82 6.70
C ASN A 133 -14.00 -14.67 8.21
N ALA A 134 -12.83 -14.23 8.65
CA ALA A 134 -12.45 -14.24 10.08
C ALA A 134 -12.88 -12.99 10.88
N VAL A 135 -13.70 -12.09 10.33
CA VAL A 135 -14.06 -10.79 10.95
C VAL A 135 -15.54 -10.68 11.37
N LEU A 136 -16.31 -11.76 11.28
CA LEU A 136 -17.75 -11.78 11.66
C LEU A 136 -18.03 -12.52 12.98
N ASP A 137 -17.13 -12.44 13.95
CA ASP A 137 -17.43 -12.87 15.32
C ASP A 137 -17.12 -11.73 16.29
N HIS A 138 -18.08 -10.80 16.44
CA HIS A 138 -18.33 -10.00 17.64
C HIS A 138 -19.78 -9.48 17.63
#